data_AF-A0A164CWE6-F1
#
_entry.id   AF-A0A164CWE6-F1
#
_cell.length_a   1.000
_cell.length_b   1.000
_cell.length_c   1.000
_cell.angle_alpha   90.00
_cell.angle_beta   90.00
_cell.angle_gamma   90.00
#
_symmetry.space_group_name_H-M   'P 1'
#
loop_
_entity.id
_entity.type
_entity.pdbx_description
1 polymer ?
#
loop_
_entity_poly.entity_id
_entity_poly.type
_entity_poly.pdbx_seq_one_letter_code
_entity_poly.pdbx_strand_id
1 'polypeptide(L)'
;MQGIADQCDRSESNPHGDLQTAQAGIEHNRRAECLPAVAVVVMMFQSTLAAKTMMVTVLPALPSPAQALPCPLGAGWELIHNVELPDRGLDGARVGGFSAVAYQRKHDRLWLLSDATTGYLVSFTGLSRLLQGEQASLKGGRRLLLRDRKGAPLPADFDGEGLVLNGHHVWIVSEGRRRPQRRARLQRYNLLNGRLQREVPLLADWQEKEGQGLASNRGPESLTQMASGDLVLAAEAPLIQDREKQGKDWVRIARLRPGPDQLLEPIGRFEIGPAGASASRKHCLTELLGLEGDAAVLWLLRSFALPAGWSAHLQVLRLAGSESPSAPPIQAMQSWDLLADGLPSAALPSANW
;
A
#
# COMPACT_ATOMS: atom_id res chain seq x y z
N MET A 1 -43.74 -38.99 10.28
CA MET A 1 -43.41 -38.73 11.69
C MET A 1 -42.94 -37.28 11.76
N GLN A 2 -43.88 -36.32 11.85
CA GLN A 2 -44.21 -35.55 13.07
C GLN A 2 -42.95 -34.89 13.67
N GLY A 3 -42.72 -33.56 13.60
CA GLY A 3 -43.61 -32.41 13.84
C GLY A 3 -43.45 -31.98 15.31
N ILE A 4 -42.98 -30.78 15.66
CA ILE A 4 -43.75 -29.58 16.11
C ILE A 4 -42.69 -28.74 16.90
N ALA A 5 -42.26 -27.52 16.55
CA ALA A 5 -42.88 -26.18 16.64
C ALA A 5 -43.43 -25.81 18.03
N ASP A 6 -42.84 -24.83 18.73
CA ASP A 6 -43.59 -24.06 19.72
C ASP A 6 -43.13 -22.60 19.74
N GLN A 7 -44.13 -21.74 19.53
CA GLN A 7 -44.15 -20.30 19.57
C GLN A 7 -45.32 -19.99 20.51
N CYS A 8 -45.12 -19.15 21.54
CA CYS A 8 -46.21 -18.65 22.35
C CYS A 8 -46.06 -17.15 22.61
N ASP A 9 -47.22 -16.51 22.58
CA ASP A 9 -47.54 -15.12 22.30
C ASP A 9 -48.29 -14.52 23.52
N ARG A 10 -48.30 -13.18 23.61
CA ARG A 10 -49.25 -12.28 24.34
C ARG A 10 -49.35 -12.26 25.88
N SER A 11 -49.31 -11.04 26.42
CA SER A 11 -50.51 -10.41 27.02
C SER A 11 -50.33 -8.89 27.24
N GLU A 12 -51.32 -8.12 26.77
CA GLU A 12 -51.55 -6.70 27.00
C GLU A 12 -52.01 -6.39 28.45
N SER A 13 -51.69 -5.20 28.96
CA SER A 13 -52.66 -4.32 29.66
C SER A 13 -52.00 -3.02 30.13
N ASN A 14 -52.59 -1.88 29.73
CA ASN A 14 -52.51 -0.56 30.35
C ASN A 14 -53.99 -0.15 30.60
N PRO A 15 -54.40 0.65 31.64
CA PRO A 15 -54.19 2.10 31.61
C PRO A 15 -54.22 2.88 32.96
N HIS A 16 -53.93 4.20 32.85
CA HIS A 16 -54.39 5.38 33.62
C HIS A 16 -53.50 6.09 34.67
N GLY A 17 -53.24 7.37 34.35
CA GLY A 17 -53.06 8.54 35.24
C GLY A 17 -51.62 8.94 35.58
N ASP A 18 -51.17 10.19 35.58
CA ASP A 18 -51.61 11.44 34.96
C ASP A 18 -50.44 12.46 35.11
N LEU A 19 -50.26 13.31 34.10
CA LEU A 19 -49.75 14.70 34.12
C LEU A 19 -48.66 15.13 35.11
N GLN A 20 -47.49 15.52 34.58
CA GLN A 20 -47.03 16.92 34.71
C GLN A 20 -45.99 17.31 33.63
N THR A 21 -46.34 18.40 32.94
CA THR A 21 -45.58 19.19 31.97
C THR A 21 -44.36 19.89 32.59
N ALA A 22 -43.22 19.85 31.89
CA ALA A 22 -42.29 20.98 31.83
C ALA A 22 -41.49 20.92 30.51
N GLN A 23 -41.75 21.89 29.64
CA GLN A 23 -40.90 22.24 28.50
C GLN A 23 -39.60 22.89 28.99
N ALA A 24 -38.46 22.35 28.59
CA ALA A 24 -37.20 23.04 28.34
C ALA A 24 -36.37 22.03 27.53
N GLY A 25 -36.00 22.29 26.29
CA GLY A 25 -35.00 23.28 25.96
C GLY A 25 -33.97 22.55 25.10
N ILE A 26 -33.70 23.11 23.94
CA ILE A 26 -32.88 22.58 22.86
C ILE A 26 -31.44 22.34 23.35
N GLU A 27 -30.91 21.14 23.17
CA GLU A 27 -29.48 20.92 22.89
C GLU A 27 -29.27 19.54 22.26
N HIS A 28 -29.39 19.50 20.93
CA HIS A 28 -29.00 18.35 20.12
C HIS A 28 -27.47 18.38 19.97
N ASN A 29 -26.75 17.94 21.01
CA ASN A 29 -25.30 17.78 20.96
C ASN A 29 -24.97 16.46 20.22
N ARG A 30 -25.17 16.46 18.90
CA ARG A 30 -24.57 15.43 18.03
C ARG A 30 -23.07 15.70 18.01
N ARG A 31 -22.34 15.06 18.93
CA ARG A 31 -20.91 14.84 18.74
C ARG A 31 -20.76 14.08 17.43
N ALA A 32 -20.22 14.76 16.41
CA ALA A 32 -19.66 14.11 15.26
C ALA A 32 -18.53 13.22 15.80
N GLU A 33 -18.78 11.90 15.86
CA GLU A 33 -17.73 10.94 16.07
C GLU A 33 -16.81 11.03 14.86
N CYS A 34 -15.67 11.71 15.01
CA CYS A 34 -14.61 11.66 14.02
C CYS A 34 -14.22 10.20 13.85
N LEU A 35 -14.45 9.66 12.66
CA LEU A 35 -13.89 8.38 12.25
C LEU A 35 -12.38 8.39 12.56
N PRO A 36 -11.80 7.28 13.02
CA PRO A 36 -10.38 7.23 13.31
C PRO A 36 -9.59 7.60 12.05
N ALA A 37 -8.75 8.64 12.15
CA ALA A 37 -7.88 9.04 11.07
C ALA A 37 -6.93 7.89 10.71
N VAL A 38 -6.97 7.47 9.45
CA VAL A 38 -6.02 6.50 8.89
C VAL A 38 -4.79 7.28 8.46
N ALA A 39 -3.68 7.13 9.20
CA ALA A 39 -2.40 7.68 8.78
C ALA A 39 -1.83 6.80 7.65
N VAL A 40 -1.87 7.32 6.43
CA VAL A 40 -1.24 6.69 5.27
C VAL A 40 0.20 7.20 5.18
N VAL A 41 1.17 6.31 5.37
CA VAL A 41 2.57 6.63 5.08
C VAL A 41 2.81 6.37 3.59
N VAL A 42 2.66 7.41 2.77
CA VAL A 42 3.08 7.35 1.37
C VAL A 42 4.56 7.70 1.32
N MET A 43 5.40 6.72 0.99
CA MET A 43 6.80 7.00 0.70
C MET A 43 7.00 7.24 -0.80
N MET A 44 7.64 8.35 -1.13
CA MET A 44 8.08 8.63 -2.48
C MET A 44 9.55 8.25 -2.62
N PHE A 45 9.85 7.22 -3.42
CA PHE A 45 11.22 6.84 -3.73
C PHE A 45 11.69 7.53 -5.02
N GLN A 46 12.91 8.07 -5.00
CA GLN A 46 13.63 8.52 -6.20
C GLN A 46 14.77 7.53 -6.48
N SER A 47 14.83 7.00 -7.70
CA SER A 47 16.00 6.25 -8.20
C SER A 47 17.06 7.24 -8.68
N THR A 48 18.25 7.27 -8.09
CA THR A 48 19.37 8.09 -8.58
C THR A 48 20.46 7.20 -9.16
N LEU A 49 20.78 7.43 -10.44
CA LEU A 49 22.01 6.96 -11.07
C LEU A 49 22.93 8.16 -11.30
N ALA A 50 24.21 7.93 -10.96
CA ALA A 50 25.43 8.69 -11.28
C ALA A 50 25.84 9.86 -10.36
N ALA A 51 27.12 9.80 -9.97
CA ALA A 51 27.87 10.77 -9.18
C ALA A 51 28.66 11.76 -10.06
N LYS A 52 28.92 12.98 -9.59
CA LYS A 52 30.22 13.49 -9.04
C LYS A 52 30.40 15.01 -9.24
N THR A 53 31.11 15.59 -8.26
CA THR A 53 31.82 16.89 -8.23
C THR A 53 31.02 18.14 -7.85
N MET A 54 31.63 18.87 -6.90
CA MET A 54 31.10 19.94 -6.08
C MET A 54 31.65 21.28 -6.58
N MET A 55 30.76 22.26 -6.77
CA MET A 55 31.11 23.69 -6.74
C MET A 55 30.19 24.36 -5.72
N VAL A 56 30.78 25.08 -4.77
CA VAL A 56 30.07 25.81 -3.74
C VAL A 56 29.78 27.20 -4.26
N THR A 57 28.50 27.51 -4.41
CA THR A 57 28.01 28.88 -4.58
C THR A 57 26.97 29.13 -3.50
N VAL A 58 27.15 30.19 -2.71
CA VAL A 58 26.20 30.58 -1.67
C VAL A 58 24.98 31.20 -2.36
N LEU A 59 23.87 30.46 -2.38
CA LEU A 59 22.54 30.94 -2.78
C LEU A 59 21.72 31.29 -1.53
N PRO A 60 20.78 32.25 -1.62
CA PRO A 60 19.97 32.68 -0.48
C PRO A 60 19.10 31.53 0.04
N ALA A 61 18.81 31.56 1.34
CA ALA A 61 18.06 30.54 2.05
C ALA A 61 16.72 30.24 1.35
N LEU A 62 16.53 28.98 0.94
CA LEU A 62 15.26 28.47 0.45
C LEU A 62 14.18 28.68 1.53
N PRO A 63 12.95 29.04 1.15
CA PRO A 63 11.85 29.12 2.11
C PRO A 63 11.64 27.75 2.75
N SER A 64 11.55 27.75 4.08
CA SER A 64 11.31 26.57 4.91
C SER A 64 10.07 25.82 4.40
N PRO A 65 10.07 24.48 4.28
CA PRO A 65 8.96 23.69 3.72
C PRO A 65 7.65 23.74 4.53
N ALA A 66 7.57 24.56 5.58
CA ALA A 66 6.40 24.78 6.41
C ALA A 66 5.32 25.69 5.78
N GLN A 67 5.41 26.02 4.47
CA GLN A 67 4.39 26.81 3.75
C GLN A 67 3.70 26.02 2.61
N ALA A 68 3.61 24.69 2.73
CA ALA A 68 2.70 23.92 1.89
C ALA A 68 1.27 24.01 2.47
N LEU A 69 0.49 24.94 1.91
CA LEU A 69 -0.97 25.11 1.80
C LEU A 69 -1.92 24.46 2.85
N PRO A 70 -3.00 25.16 3.27
CA PRO A 70 -4.08 24.54 4.02
C PRO A 70 -4.86 23.59 3.07
N CYS A 71 -4.96 22.31 3.43
CA CYS A 71 -5.83 21.37 2.74
C CYS A 71 -7.28 21.88 2.73
N PRO A 72 -8.06 21.67 1.66
CA PRO A 72 -9.51 21.66 1.81
C PRO A 72 -9.90 20.36 2.53
N LEU A 73 -10.49 20.48 3.72
CA LEU A 73 -11.11 19.39 4.48
C LEU A 73 -12.10 18.52 3.64
N GLY A 74 -12.53 19.00 2.47
CA GLY A 74 -13.35 18.25 1.51
C GLY A 74 -12.64 17.10 0.78
N ALA A 75 -11.30 17.05 0.77
CA ALA A 75 -10.54 15.99 0.12
C ALA A 75 -10.47 14.69 0.96
N GLY A 76 -10.76 14.75 2.26
CA GLY A 76 -10.73 13.57 3.14
C GLY A 76 -9.32 13.03 3.44
N TRP A 77 -8.26 13.75 3.09
CA TRP A 77 -6.86 13.44 3.43
C TRP A 77 -6.08 14.73 3.73
N GLU A 78 -4.99 14.63 4.50
CA GLU A 78 -4.08 15.74 4.81
C GLU A 78 -2.61 15.29 4.79
N LEU A 79 -1.70 16.16 4.36
CA LEU A 79 -0.26 15.94 4.53
C LEU A 79 0.13 16.28 5.98
N ILE A 80 0.39 15.25 6.78
CA ILE A 80 0.72 15.44 8.21
C ILE A 80 2.20 15.85 8.37
N HIS A 81 3.13 15.17 7.68
CA HIS A 81 4.57 15.43 7.79
C HIS A 81 5.34 15.05 6.52
N ASN A 82 6.47 15.74 6.31
CA ASN A 82 7.54 15.31 5.41
C ASN A 82 8.82 15.12 6.24
N VAL A 83 9.48 13.98 6.11
CA VAL A 83 10.65 13.61 6.92
C VAL A 83 11.70 12.95 6.03
N GLU A 84 12.92 13.47 6.11
CA GLU A 84 14.07 12.80 5.51
C GLU A 84 14.48 11.59 6.35
N LEU A 85 14.68 10.46 5.68
CA LEU A 85 15.19 9.26 6.32
C LEU A 85 16.68 9.43 6.63
N PRO A 86 17.16 8.93 7.79
CA PRO A 86 18.59 8.82 8.05
C PRO A 86 19.30 8.06 6.92
N ASP A 87 20.42 8.58 6.43
CA ASP A 87 21.23 7.96 5.37
C ASP A 87 22.09 6.80 5.87
N ARG A 88 22.12 6.57 7.19
CA ARG A 88 22.88 5.52 7.87
C ARG A 88 22.06 4.76 8.91
N GLY A 89 22.29 3.45 8.96
CA GLY A 89 21.75 2.57 10.00
C GLY A 89 22.56 2.64 11.31
N LEU A 90 22.08 1.92 12.34
CA LEU A 90 22.79 1.86 13.64
C LEU A 90 24.18 1.23 13.57
N ASP A 91 24.46 0.44 12.55
CA ASP A 91 25.75 -0.16 12.29
C ASP A 91 26.69 0.76 11.48
N GLY A 92 26.28 2.00 11.22
CA GLY A 92 27.04 3.00 10.46
C GLY A 92 27.04 2.76 8.95
N ALA A 93 26.47 1.66 8.46
CA ALA A 93 26.35 1.39 7.04
C ALA A 93 25.35 2.34 6.39
N ARG A 94 25.61 2.70 5.13
CA ARG A 94 24.65 3.46 4.33
C ARG A 94 23.35 2.66 4.20
N VAL A 95 22.23 3.36 4.35
CA VAL A 95 20.89 2.84 4.09
C VAL A 95 20.23 3.76 3.08
N GLY A 96 19.56 3.17 2.10
CA GLY A 96 18.97 3.89 0.98
C GLY A 96 18.63 2.89 -0.12
N GLY A 97 17.81 3.32 -1.08
CA GLY A 97 17.19 2.40 -2.04
C GLY A 97 16.22 1.48 -1.30
N PHE A 98 14.97 1.90 -1.25
CA PHE A 98 13.89 1.12 -0.65
C PHE A 98 12.76 0.99 -1.66
N SER A 99 12.12 -0.16 -1.66
CA SER A 99 11.03 -0.50 -2.57
C SER A 99 9.69 -0.55 -1.83
N ALA A 100 9.69 -0.90 -0.55
CA ALA A 100 8.46 -1.14 0.21
C ALA A 100 8.53 -0.63 1.66
N VAL A 101 7.36 -0.42 2.25
CA VAL A 101 7.19 0.08 3.62
C VAL A 101 6.08 -0.64 4.38
N ALA A 102 6.28 -0.82 5.69
CA ALA A 102 5.23 -1.29 6.58
C ALA A 102 5.37 -0.65 7.98
N TYR A 103 4.26 -0.21 8.57
CA TYR A 103 4.27 0.42 9.89
C TYR A 103 3.61 -0.45 10.96
N GLN A 104 4.37 -0.85 11.98
CA GLN A 104 3.87 -1.54 13.17
C GLN A 104 3.53 -0.51 14.25
N ARG A 105 2.32 0.07 14.17
CA ARG A 105 1.86 1.13 15.07
C ARG A 105 2.02 0.82 16.56
N LYS A 106 1.69 -0.41 16.99
CA LYS A 106 1.80 -0.83 18.41
C LYS A 106 3.21 -0.72 18.99
N HIS A 107 4.24 -0.82 18.14
CA HIS A 107 5.64 -0.77 18.55
C HIS A 107 6.37 0.48 18.06
N ASP A 108 5.65 1.40 17.39
CA ASP A 108 6.21 2.56 16.69
C ASP A 108 7.42 2.18 15.81
N ARG A 109 7.23 1.19 14.91
CA ARG A 109 8.28 0.73 13.99
C ARG A 109 7.87 0.86 12.54
N LEU A 110 8.51 1.76 11.82
CA LEU A 110 8.45 1.91 10.37
C LEU A 110 9.52 1.01 9.75
N TRP A 111 9.12 -0.07 9.10
CA TRP A 111 10.02 -0.99 8.43
C TRP A 111 10.13 -0.66 6.95
N LEU A 112 11.35 -0.63 6.45
CA LEU A 112 11.67 -0.41 5.04
C LEU A 112 12.33 -1.66 4.47
N LEU A 113 11.87 -2.07 3.29
CA LEU A 113 12.49 -3.12 2.48
C LEU A 113 13.51 -2.50 1.55
N SER A 114 14.74 -3.00 1.56
CA SER A 114 15.79 -2.51 0.66
C SER A 114 15.63 -3.07 -0.75
N ASP A 115 15.84 -2.18 -1.73
CA ASP A 115 16.03 -2.45 -3.16
C ASP A 115 17.54 -2.62 -3.51
N ALA A 116 18.40 -2.78 -2.49
CA ALA A 116 19.81 -3.06 -2.71
C ALA A 116 20.02 -4.51 -3.14
N THR A 117 21.19 -4.78 -3.74
CA THR A 117 21.62 -6.14 -4.11
C THR A 117 21.57 -7.14 -2.94
N THR A 118 21.70 -6.66 -1.71
CA THR A 118 21.48 -7.48 -0.52
C THR A 118 20.12 -7.18 0.06
N GLY A 119 19.19 -8.14 -0.01
CA GLY A 119 17.87 -8.01 0.60
C GLY A 119 17.97 -7.88 2.13
N TYR A 120 17.51 -6.75 2.67
CA TYR A 120 17.39 -6.53 4.11
C TYR A 120 16.18 -5.68 4.45
N LEU A 121 15.74 -5.79 5.71
CA LEU A 121 14.81 -4.85 6.32
C LEU A 121 15.56 -3.93 7.27
N VAL A 122 15.11 -2.68 7.38
CA VAL A 122 15.57 -1.77 8.44
C VAL A 122 14.35 -1.11 9.07
N SER A 123 14.32 -1.03 10.40
CA SER A 123 13.25 -0.36 11.13
C SER A 123 13.67 1.04 11.55
N PHE A 124 12.73 1.97 11.58
CA PHE A 124 12.87 3.28 12.20
C PHE A 124 11.81 3.46 13.28
N THR A 125 12.14 4.21 14.34
CA THR A 125 11.20 4.56 15.42
C THR A 125 11.05 6.08 15.54
N GLY A 126 10.00 6.55 16.20
CA GLY A 126 9.72 7.98 16.39
C GLY A 126 8.66 8.53 15.44
N LEU A 127 8.05 7.68 14.59
CA LEU A 127 6.99 8.09 13.67
C LEU A 127 5.72 8.46 14.43
N SER A 128 5.38 7.74 15.50
CA SER A 128 4.21 8.06 16.32
C SER A 128 4.25 9.48 16.92
N ARG A 129 5.43 9.91 17.37
CA ARG A 129 5.67 11.25 17.92
C ARG A 129 5.57 12.33 16.84
N LEU A 130 6.17 12.06 15.68
CA LEU A 130 6.00 12.90 14.50
C LEU A 130 4.51 13.06 14.16
N LEU A 131 3.75 11.97 14.05
CA LEU A 131 2.31 12.02 13.77
C LEU A 131 1.48 12.74 14.85
N GLN A 132 2.04 12.99 16.03
CA GLN A 132 1.44 13.79 17.10
C GLN A 132 1.85 15.27 17.06
N GLY A 133 2.60 15.69 16.03
CA GLY A 133 3.10 17.05 15.85
C GLY A 133 4.35 17.36 16.67
N GLU A 134 5.00 16.37 17.29
CA GLU A 134 6.23 16.61 18.03
C GLU A 134 7.40 16.84 17.07
N GLN A 135 8.31 17.75 17.44
CA GLN A 135 9.62 17.86 16.80
C GLN A 135 10.49 16.66 17.23
N ALA A 136 10.40 15.58 16.47
CA ALA A 136 11.19 14.36 16.64
C ALA A 136 11.92 14.00 15.34
N SER A 137 13.02 13.27 15.45
CA SER A 137 13.68 12.65 14.30
C SER A 137 13.45 11.15 14.31
N LEU A 138 13.39 10.56 13.12
CA LEU A 138 13.38 9.10 12.99
C LEU A 138 14.72 8.54 13.46
N LYS A 139 14.65 7.56 14.36
CA LYS A 139 15.83 6.85 14.84
C LYS A 139 15.95 5.53 14.11
N GLY A 140 17.05 5.37 13.35
CA GLY A 140 17.36 4.14 12.65
C GLY A 140 17.55 2.96 13.60
N GLY A 141 17.17 1.78 13.14
CA GLY A 141 17.31 0.50 13.82
C GLY A 141 18.45 -0.34 13.23
N ARG A 142 18.54 -1.59 13.70
CA ARG A 142 19.45 -2.58 13.13
C ARG A 142 18.88 -3.15 11.83
N ARG A 143 19.75 -3.46 10.87
CA ARG A 143 19.38 -4.19 9.66
C ARG A 143 19.08 -5.65 9.98
N LEU A 144 17.99 -6.17 9.44
CA LEU A 144 17.66 -7.58 9.40
C LEU A 144 17.94 -8.12 8.00
N LEU A 145 19.03 -8.86 7.87
CA LEU A 145 19.38 -9.50 6.59
C LEU A 145 18.37 -10.61 6.27
N LEU A 146 17.81 -10.58 5.07
CA LEU A 146 16.97 -11.65 4.57
C LEU A 146 17.84 -12.82 4.09
N ARG A 147 17.36 -14.03 4.36
CA ARG A 147 18.11 -15.27 4.17
C ARG A 147 17.21 -16.35 3.58
N ASP A 148 17.81 -17.29 2.88
CA ASP A 148 17.09 -18.46 2.38
C ASP A 148 16.65 -19.39 3.54
N ARG A 149 15.99 -20.50 3.19
CA ARG A 149 15.52 -21.50 4.17
C ARG A 149 16.67 -22.13 4.98
N LYS A 150 17.88 -22.21 4.40
CA LYS A 150 19.07 -22.79 5.03
C LYS A 150 19.83 -21.75 5.88
N GLY A 151 19.44 -20.48 5.83
CA GLY A 151 20.10 -19.38 6.52
C GLY A 151 21.23 -18.72 5.72
N ALA A 152 21.44 -19.14 4.48
CA ALA A 152 22.40 -18.51 3.58
C ALA A 152 21.88 -17.13 3.11
N PRO A 153 22.79 -16.20 2.75
CA PRO A 153 22.39 -14.94 2.12
C PRO A 153 21.52 -15.18 0.88
N LEU A 154 20.55 -14.29 0.64
CA LEU A 154 19.83 -14.28 -0.62
C LEU A 154 20.77 -13.95 -1.80
N PRO A 155 20.39 -14.34 -3.03
CA PRO A 155 21.08 -13.90 -4.24
C PRO A 155 21.19 -12.37 -4.32
N ALA A 156 22.22 -11.90 -5.02
CA ALA A 156 22.54 -10.47 -5.17
C ALA A 156 21.49 -9.66 -5.97
N ASP A 157 20.45 -10.31 -6.46
CA ASP A 157 19.41 -9.77 -7.33
C ASP A 157 18.01 -10.04 -6.79
N PHE A 158 17.89 -10.13 -5.45
CA PHE A 158 16.62 -10.08 -4.76
C PHE A 158 15.86 -8.79 -5.10
N ASP A 159 14.59 -8.94 -5.49
CA ASP A 159 13.75 -7.90 -6.07
C ASP A 159 12.39 -7.84 -5.35
N GLY A 160 12.41 -7.58 -4.05
CA GLY A 160 11.19 -7.45 -3.26
C GLY A 160 10.57 -6.06 -3.39
N GLU A 161 9.27 -5.96 -3.64
CA GLU A 161 8.57 -4.71 -3.96
C GLU A 161 7.44 -4.34 -2.99
N GLY A 162 6.77 -5.32 -2.40
CA GLY A 162 5.70 -5.08 -1.43
C GLY A 162 6.02 -5.70 -0.07
N LEU A 163 5.58 -5.07 1.02
CA LEU A 163 5.93 -5.46 2.38
C LEU A 163 4.71 -5.43 3.31
N VAL A 164 4.44 -6.56 3.96
CA VAL A 164 3.44 -6.65 5.04
C VAL A 164 4.06 -7.31 6.27
N LEU A 165 3.73 -6.79 7.44
CA LEU A 165 4.13 -7.35 8.73
C LEU A 165 2.92 -7.95 9.43
N ASN A 166 2.99 -9.24 9.75
CA ASN A 166 1.94 -9.95 10.46
C ASN A 166 2.55 -10.72 11.64
N GLY A 167 2.48 -10.13 12.83
CA GLY A 167 3.12 -10.66 14.03
C GLY A 167 4.63 -10.81 13.86
N HIS A 168 5.14 -12.03 13.99
CA HIS A 168 6.55 -12.37 13.78
C HIS A 168 6.88 -12.75 12.33
N HIS A 169 5.96 -12.53 11.40
CA HIS A 169 6.14 -12.83 9.98
C HIS A 169 6.26 -11.56 9.15
N VAL A 170 7.12 -11.64 8.15
CA VAL A 170 7.23 -10.64 7.09
C VAL A 170 6.78 -11.29 5.80
N TRP A 171 5.82 -10.69 5.14
CA TRP A 171 5.41 -11.07 3.80
C TRP A 171 5.99 -10.08 2.81
N ILE A 172 6.66 -10.61 1.79
CA ILE A 172 7.28 -9.84 0.72
C ILE A 172 6.80 -10.40 -0.61
N VAL A 173 6.31 -9.55 -1.50
CA VAL A 173 6.10 -9.93 -2.91
C VAL A 173 7.30 -9.47 -3.72
N SER A 174 7.79 -10.35 -4.61
CA SER A 174 8.92 -10.04 -5.49
C SER A 174 8.43 -9.63 -6.88
N GLU A 175 9.09 -8.64 -7.50
CA GLU A 175 8.84 -8.21 -8.88
C GLU A 175 9.02 -9.38 -9.86
N GLY A 176 10.13 -10.11 -9.69
CA GLY A 176 10.55 -11.17 -10.58
C GLY A 176 10.98 -10.70 -11.97
N ARG A 177 11.53 -11.65 -12.71
CA ARG A 177 11.91 -11.54 -14.13
C ARG A 177 11.26 -12.71 -14.87
N ARG A 178 11.09 -12.58 -16.19
CA ARG A 178 10.57 -13.65 -17.05
C ARG A 178 11.60 -14.77 -17.29
N ARG A 179 12.16 -15.35 -16.22
CA ARG A 179 13.09 -16.48 -16.23
C ARG A 179 12.76 -17.42 -15.05
N PRO A 180 12.84 -18.76 -15.21
CA PRO A 180 12.42 -19.71 -14.18
C PRO A 180 13.05 -19.51 -12.80
N GLN A 181 14.32 -19.08 -12.76
CA GLN A 181 15.07 -18.87 -11.52
C GLN A 181 14.65 -17.60 -10.76
N ARG A 182 13.87 -16.72 -11.39
CA ARG A 182 13.49 -15.40 -10.88
C ARG A 182 12.00 -15.11 -11.01
N ARG A 183 11.15 -16.12 -10.84
CA ARG A 183 9.71 -15.90 -10.91
C ARG A 183 9.23 -15.03 -9.75
N ALA A 184 8.32 -14.12 -10.09
CA ALA A 184 7.56 -13.35 -9.13
C ALA A 184 6.81 -14.31 -8.20
N ARG A 185 6.84 -14.04 -6.90
CA ARG A 185 6.24 -14.89 -5.87
C ARG A 185 6.02 -14.12 -4.58
N LEU A 186 5.12 -14.63 -3.75
CA LEU A 186 4.91 -14.13 -2.40
C LEU A 186 5.73 -14.98 -1.42
N GLN A 187 6.49 -14.34 -0.55
CA GLN A 187 7.46 -14.98 0.33
C GLN A 187 7.17 -14.61 1.78
N ARG A 188 7.28 -15.59 2.69
CA ARG A 188 7.16 -15.37 4.13
C ARG A 188 8.50 -15.58 4.80
N TYR A 189 9.00 -14.55 5.47
CA TYR A 189 10.19 -14.57 6.29
C TYR A 189 9.86 -14.49 7.78
N ASN A 190 10.74 -15.03 8.62
CA ASN A 190 10.68 -14.84 10.06
C ASN A 190 11.32 -13.49 10.43
N LEU A 191 10.58 -12.61 11.13
CA LEU A 191 11.04 -11.27 11.47
C LEU A 191 12.18 -11.25 12.52
N LEU A 192 12.36 -12.33 13.29
CA LEU A 192 13.42 -12.39 14.31
C LEU A 192 14.80 -12.68 13.71
N ASN A 193 14.86 -13.50 12.65
CA ASN A 193 16.13 -13.97 12.09
C ASN A 193 16.28 -13.82 10.57
N GLY A 194 15.26 -13.29 9.90
CA GLY A 194 15.26 -13.01 8.46
C GLY A 194 15.21 -14.26 7.58
N ARG A 195 15.00 -15.46 8.14
CA ARG A 195 14.97 -16.71 7.35
C ARG A 195 13.66 -16.88 6.62
N LEU A 196 13.75 -17.26 5.35
CA LEU A 196 12.62 -17.68 4.53
C LEU A 196 11.96 -18.92 5.15
N GLN A 197 10.65 -18.86 5.33
CA GLN A 197 9.84 -19.96 5.85
C GLN A 197 8.97 -20.58 4.75
N ARG A 198 8.37 -19.73 3.89
CA ARG A 198 7.42 -20.18 2.87
C ARG A 198 7.54 -19.34 1.61
N GLU A 199 7.23 -19.96 0.49
CA GLU A 199 7.03 -19.30 -0.80
C GLU A 199 5.68 -19.76 -1.34
N VAL A 200 4.91 -18.81 -1.87
CA VAL A 200 3.62 -19.03 -2.50
C VAL A 200 3.77 -18.56 -3.95
N PRO A 201 3.66 -19.45 -4.95
CA PRO A 201 3.71 -19.03 -6.34
C PRO A 201 2.50 -18.15 -6.68
N LEU A 202 2.69 -17.20 -7.60
CA LEU A 202 1.57 -16.45 -8.17
C LEU A 202 0.65 -17.35 -8.99
N LEU A 203 -0.58 -16.87 -9.24
CA LEU A 203 -1.58 -17.56 -10.06
C LEU A 203 -1.04 -17.93 -11.44
N ALA A 204 -1.52 -19.05 -12.00
CA ALA A 204 -0.97 -19.64 -13.23
C ALA A 204 -1.02 -18.71 -14.47
N ASP A 205 -1.98 -17.81 -14.51
CA ASP A 205 -2.18 -16.76 -15.50
C ASP A 205 -1.25 -15.54 -15.32
N TRP A 206 -0.65 -15.38 -14.14
CA TRP A 206 0.38 -14.36 -13.88
C TRP A 206 1.78 -14.88 -14.20
N GLN A 207 1.99 -16.19 -14.14
CA GLN A 207 3.25 -16.84 -14.48
C GLN A 207 3.61 -16.61 -15.95
N GLU A 208 4.89 -16.40 -16.24
CA GLU A 208 5.36 -16.10 -17.58
C GLU A 208 5.18 -17.29 -18.53
N LYS A 209 4.48 -17.02 -19.65
CA LYS A 209 4.38 -17.92 -20.83
C LYS A 209 4.40 -17.07 -22.10
N GLU A 210 4.60 -17.69 -23.25
CA GLU A 210 4.47 -16.97 -24.52
C GLU A 210 3.06 -16.33 -24.62
N GLY A 211 3.02 -15.01 -24.88
CA GLY A 211 1.76 -14.25 -24.92
C GLY A 211 1.02 -14.07 -23.57
N GLN A 212 1.58 -14.49 -22.44
CA GLN A 212 0.89 -14.48 -21.14
C GLN A 212 1.81 -14.13 -19.95
N GLY A 213 1.18 -13.62 -18.91
CA GLY A 213 1.75 -13.42 -17.58
C GLY A 213 2.22 -11.99 -17.37
N LEU A 214 3.00 -11.82 -16.31
CA LEU A 214 3.66 -10.56 -16.00
C LEU A 214 4.65 -10.19 -17.10
N ALA A 215 4.66 -8.91 -17.49
CA ALA A 215 5.70 -8.39 -18.36
C ALA A 215 7.03 -8.31 -17.61
N SER A 216 8.14 -8.20 -18.35
CA SER A 216 9.45 -8.04 -17.71
C SER A 216 9.51 -6.71 -16.97
N ASN A 217 10.01 -6.72 -15.73
CA ASN A 217 10.10 -5.54 -14.87
C ASN A 217 8.74 -4.86 -14.62
N ARG A 218 7.69 -5.68 -14.46
CA ARG A 218 6.28 -5.28 -14.27
C ARG A 218 5.59 -6.28 -13.35
N GLY A 219 6.29 -6.62 -12.27
CA GLY A 219 5.80 -7.56 -11.28
C GLY A 219 4.67 -6.98 -10.43
N PRO A 220 4.21 -7.69 -9.39
CA PRO A 220 3.38 -7.10 -8.36
C PRO A 220 4.23 -6.17 -7.49
N GLU A 221 3.86 -4.89 -7.43
CA GLU A 221 4.48 -3.92 -6.52
C GLU A 221 3.67 -3.74 -5.23
N SER A 222 2.35 -3.95 -5.30
CA SER A 222 1.48 -3.67 -4.16
C SER A 222 1.11 -4.93 -3.38
N LEU A 223 1.28 -4.86 -2.06
CA LEU A 223 0.92 -5.90 -1.12
C LEU A 223 0.39 -5.25 0.16
N THR A 224 -0.81 -5.64 0.59
CA THR A 224 -1.43 -5.10 1.80
C THR A 224 -2.10 -6.20 2.63
N GLN A 225 -2.35 -5.90 3.89
CA GLN A 225 -3.15 -6.76 4.78
C GLN A 225 -4.53 -6.15 5.02
N MET A 226 -5.56 -6.93 4.80
CA MET A 226 -6.94 -6.57 5.13
C MET A 226 -7.22 -6.79 6.62
N ALA A 227 -8.26 -6.14 7.15
CA ALA A 227 -8.72 -6.36 8.53
C ALA A 227 -9.09 -7.83 8.82
N SER A 228 -9.52 -8.60 7.81
CA SER A 228 -9.77 -10.04 7.90
C SER A 228 -8.51 -10.88 8.15
N GLY A 229 -7.32 -10.28 8.00
CA GLY A 229 -6.03 -10.97 8.02
C GLY A 229 -5.58 -11.47 6.65
N ASP A 230 -6.43 -11.36 5.62
CA ASP A 230 -6.08 -11.70 4.23
C ASP A 230 -4.95 -10.80 3.73
N LEU A 231 -4.05 -11.37 2.93
CA LEU A 231 -3.13 -10.55 2.14
C LEU A 231 -3.73 -10.31 0.77
N VAL A 232 -3.70 -9.07 0.32
CA VAL A 232 -4.13 -8.69 -1.03
C VAL A 232 -2.94 -8.15 -1.79
N LEU A 233 -2.77 -8.62 -3.02
CA LEU A 233 -1.73 -8.15 -3.93
C LEU A 233 -2.33 -7.85 -5.29
N ALA A 234 -1.71 -6.93 -6.01
CA ALA A 234 -2.10 -6.58 -7.36
C ALA A 234 -0.84 -6.38 -8.23
N ALA A 235 -0.99 -6.63 -9.54
CA ALA A 235 0.09 -6.37 -10.48
C ALA A 235 0.33 -4.85 -10.63
N GLU A 236 1.56 -4.42 -10.86
CA GLU A 236 1.84 -2.99 -11.15
C GLU A 236 1.15 -2.54 -12.45
N ALA A 237 1.12 -3.42 -13.44
CA ALA A 237 0.64 -3.16 -14.79
C ALA A 237 -0.22 -4.33 -15.32
N PRO A 238 -0.92 -4.17 -16.46
CA PRO A 238 -1.72 -5.23 -17.02
C PRO A 238 -0.83 -6.41 -17.42
N LEU A 239 -1.33 -7.62 -17.15
CA LEU A 239 -0.72 -8.83 -17.69
C LEU A 239 -0.72 -8.77 -19.22
N ILE A 240 0.22 -9.46 -19.88
CA ILE A 240 0.39 -9.42 -21.33
C ILE A 240 -0.93 -9.72 -22.05
N GLN A 241 -1.67 -10.72 -21.58
CA GLN A 241 -2.94 -11.13 -22.15
C GLN A 241 -4.10 -10.17 -21.88
N ASP A 242 -3.96 -9.16 -21.02
CA ASP A 242 -5.03 -8.23 -20.64
C ASP A 242 -4.83 -6.81 -21.17
N ARG A 243 -3.72 -6.55 -21.85
CA ARG A 243 -3.44 -5.28 -22.50
C ARG A 243 -4.44 -5.03 -23.62
N GLU A 244 -4.88 -3.78 -23.71
CA GLU A 244 -5.71 -3.25 -24.80
C GLU A 244 -7.03 -4.02 -25.04
N LYS A 245 -7.48 -4.81 -24.06
CA LYS A 245 -8.76 -5.51 -24.15
C LYS A 245 -9.89 -4.51 -24.13
N GLN A 246 -10.64 -4.44 -25.23
CA GLN A 246 -11.77 -3.54 -25.40
C GLN A 246 -11.39 -2.06 -25.25
N GLY A 247 -10.17 -1.69 -25.68
CA GLY A 247 -9.69 -0.30 -25.59
C GLY A 247 -9.32 0.14 -24.16
N LYS A 248 -9.10 -0.82 -23.26
CA LYS A 248 -8.79 -0.59 -21.84
C LYS A 248 -7.64 -1.47 -21.35
N ASP A 249 -6.92 -0.98 -20.36
CA ASP A 249 -5.86 -1.71 -19.66
C ASP A 249 -6.38 -2.16 -18.29
N TRP A 250 -6.16 -3.43 -17.93
CA TRP A 250 -6.70 -4.04 -16.71
C TRP A 250 -5.61 -4.65 -15.83
N VAL A 251 -5.58 -4.25 -14.56
CA VAL A 251 -4.73 -4.85 -13.53
C VAL A 251 -5.52 -5.92 -12.79
N ARG A 252 -4.89 -7.08 -12.55
CA ARG A 252 -5.49 -8.17 -11.76
C ARG A 252 -5.16 -8.03 -10.28
N ILE A 253 -6.09 -8.47 -9.44
CA ILE A 253 -5.95 -8.52 -7.98
C ILE A 253 -6.12 -9.97 -7.51
N ALA A 254 -5.26 -10.39 -6.59
CA ALA A 254 -5.31 -11.69 -5.95
C ALA A 254 -5.32 -11.54 -4.42
N ARG A 255 -5.74 -12.60 -3.74
CA ARG A 255 -5.80 -12.68 -2.29
C ARG A 255 -5.21 -13.98 -1.76
N LEU A 256 -4.44 -13.89 -0.68
CA LEU A 256 -4.04 -15.02 0.15
C LEU A 256 -4.86 -15.03 1.43
N ARG A 257 -5.67 -16.06 1.64
CA ARG A 257 -6.35 -16.25 2.93
C ARG A 257 -5.39 -16.83 3.98
N PRO A 258 -5.51 -16.44 5.26
CA PRO A 258 -4.83 -17.14 6.34
C PRO A 258 -5.36 -18.58 6.43
N GLY A 259 -4.49 -19.53 6.75
CA GLY A 259 -4.87 -20.95 6.82
C GLY A 259 -3.69 -21.88 6.52
N PRO A 260 -3.91 -23.20 6.51
CA PRO A 260 -2.87 -24.18 6.24
C PRO A 260 -2.43 -24.20 4.77
N ASP A 261 -3.39 -24.08 3.85
CA ASP A 261 -3.16 -24.26 2.41
C ASP A 261 -2.46 -23.04 1.79
N GLN A 262 -2.76 -21.83 2.27
CA GLN A 262 -2.20 -20.55 1.82
C GLN A 262 -1.99 -20.50 0.30
N LEU A 263 -3.08 -20.65 -0.44
CA LEU A 263 -3.11 -20.52 -1.89
C LEU A 263 -3.67 -19.16 -2.27
N LEU A 264 -3.13 -18.60 -3.35
CA LEU A 264 -3.66 -17.38 -3.94
C LEU A 264 -4.97 -17.67 -4.69
N GLU A 265 -5.93 -16.78 -4.54
CA GLU A 265 -7.22 -16.77 -5.23
C GLU A 265 -7.34 -15.46 -6.02
N PRO A 266 -7.86 -15.49 -7.27
CA PRO A 266 -8.23 -14.26 -7.96
C PRO A 266 -9.43 -13.62 -7.26
N ILE A 267 -9.42 -12.29 -7.09
CA ILE A 267 -10.54 -11.55 -6.49
C ILE A 267 -11.09 -10.43 -7.38
N GLY A 268 -10.48 -10.20 -8.54
CA GLY A 268 -11.02 -9.30 -9.54
C GLY A 268 -9.96 -8.60 -10.37
N ARG A 269 -10.39 -7.56 -11.08
CA ARG A 269 -9.55 -6.69 -11.90
C ARG A 269 -10.04 -5.25 -11.83
N PHE A 270 -9.14 -4.32 -12.02
CA PHE A 270 -9.40 -2.88 -12.00
C PHE A 270 -8.88 -2.23 -13.30
N GLU A 271 -9.61 -1.24 -13.82
CA GLU A 271 -9.24 -0.52 -15.04
C GLU A 271 -8.17 0.53 -14.74
N ILE A 272 -7.10 0.59 -15.53
CA ILE A 272 -6.07 1.62 -15.39
C ILE A 272 -5.91 2.44 -16.67
N GLY A 273 -6.69 3.51 -16.77
CA GLY A 273 -6.64 4.43 -17.90
C GLY A 273 -7.04 3.80 -19.26
N PRO A 274 -6.91 4.56 -20.36
CA PRO A 274 -7.21 4.04 -21.69
C PRO A 274 -6.21 2.96 -22.14
N ALA A 275 -6.56 2.15 -23.13
CA ALA A 275 -5.65 1.14 -23.71
C ALA A 275 -4.27 1.69 -24.06
N GLY A 276 -3.24 0.92 -23.71
CA GLY A 276 -1.85 1.31 -23.96
C GLY A 276 -1.38 2.47 -23.09
N ALA A 277 -2.21 3.02 -22.20
CA ALA A 277 -1.81 4.07 -21.27
C ALA A 277 -0.88 3.56 -20.18
N SER A 278 -0.81 2.25 -19.91
CA SER A 278 0.25 1.68 -19.04
C SER A 278 1.58 1.45 -19.78
N ALA A 279 1.53 1.34 -21.12
CA ALA A 279 2.71 1.16 -21.96
C ALA A 279 3.32 2.50 -22.42
N SER A 280 2.48 3.49 -22.76
CA SER A 280 2.87 4.81 -23.29
C SER A 280 3.00 5.88 -22.21
N ARG A 281 2.13 5.86 -21.20
CA ARG A 281 2.32 6.53 -19.92
C ARG A 281 2.71 5.44 -18.93
N LYS A 282 3.51 5.74 -17.92
CA LYS A 282 3.81 4.72 -16.90
C LYS A 282 2.68 4.67 -15.86
N HIS A 283 1.41 4.57 -16.28
CA HIS A 283 0.30 4.36 -15.32
C HIS A 283 0.47 2.99 -14.70
N CYS A 284 0.86 3.03 -13.44
CA CYS A 284 1.32 1.88 -12.68
C CYS A 284 0.66 1.97 -11.31
N LEU A 285 0.07 0.85 -10.88
CA LEU A 285 -0.30 0.69 -9.50
C LEU A 285 1.00 0.62 -8.70
N THR A 286 1.16 1.54 -7.76
CA THR A 286 2.37 1.56 -6.92
C THR A 286 2.10 1.14 -5.48
N GLU A 287 0.90 1.34 -4.95
CA GLU A 287 0.60 0.94 -3.56
C GLU A 287 -0.87 0.59 -3.30
N LEU A 288 -1.08 -0.37 -2.39
CA LEU A 288 -2.37 -0.74 -1.80
C LEU A 288 -2.35 -0.57 -0.28
N LEU A 289 -3.41 -0.01 0.26
CA LEU A 289 -3.62 0.03 1.71
C LEU A 289 -5.00 -0.54 2.07
N GLY A 290 -5.03 -1.63 2.83
CA GLY A 290 -6.25 -2.16 3.42
C GLY A 290 -6.88 -1.16 4.39
N LEU A 291 -8.17 -0.92 4.23
CA LEU A 291 -8.95 -0.10 5.16
C LEU A 291 -9.50 -0.94 6.31
N GLU A 292 -9.66 -0.31 7.48
CA GLU A 292 -10.31 -0.96 8.62
C GLU A 292 -11.83 -1.09 8.39
N GLY A 293 -12.43 -2.19 8.84
CA GLY A 293 -13.89 -2.36 8.90
C GLY A 293 -14.61 -2.76 7.61
N ASP A 294 -14.06 -2.42 6.43
CA ASP A 294 -14.65 -2.76 5.13
C ASP A 294 -13.73 -3.64 4.29
N ALA A 295 -14.30 -4.43 3.37
CA ALA A 295 -13.56 -5.11 2.31
C ALA A 295 -13.10 -4.09 1.24
N ALA A 296 -12.44 -3.02 1.67
CA ALA A 296 -12.03 -1.91 0.82
C ALA A 296 -10.52 -1.65 0.96
N VAL A 297 -9.94 -1.14 -0.13
CA VAL A 297 -8.55 -0.74 -0.19
C VAL A 297 -8.45 0.67 -0.74
N LEU A 298 -7.47 1.43 -0.24
CA LEU A 298 -6.93 2.58 -0.93
C LEU A 298 -5.92 2.12 -1.97
N TRP A 299 -6.02 2.67 -3.16
CA TRP A 299 -5.19 2.35 -4.31
C TRP A 299 -4.50 3.62 -4.79
N LEU A 300 -3.17 3.61 -4.86
CA LEU A 300 -2.38 4.71 -5.39
C LEU A 300 -1.94 4.39 -6.82
N LEU A 301 -2.47 5.14 -7.79
CA LEU A 301 -1.99 5.14 -9.17
C LEU A 301 -1.02 6.28 -9.36
N ARG A 302 0.12 6.01 -9.98
CA ARG A 302 1.03 7.04 -10.43
C ARG A 302 1.36 6.86 -11.89
N SER A 303 1.69 7.96 -12.55
CA SER A 303 2.35 7.88 -13.85
C SER A 303 3.31 9.02 -14.08
N PHE A 304 4.20 8.80 -15.03
CA PHE A 304 5.05 9.83 -15.59
C PHE A 304 5.05 9.69 -17.11
N ALA A 305 4.85 10.81 -17.80
CA ALA A 305 4.97 10.89 -19.25
C ALA A 305 5.46 12.28 -19.67
N LEU A 306 6.42 12.35 -20.59
CA LEU A 306 6.84 13.63 -21.16
C LEU A 306 5.89 14.03 -22.31
N PRO A 307 5.51 15.32 -22.46
CA PRO A 307 5.85 16.45 -21.58
C PRO A 307 4.86 16.64 -20.41
N ALA A 308 3.85 15.78 -20.28
CA ALA A 308 2.75 15.92 -19.32
C ALA A 308 3.17 15.88 -17.82
N GLY A 309 4.37 15.38 -17.51
CA GLY A 309 4.89 15.30 -16.15
C GLY A 309 4.33 14.12 -15.36
N TRP A 310 4.25 14.29 -14.04
CA TRP A 310 3.71 13.31 -13.10
C TRP A 310 2.19 13.39 -13.00
N SER A 311 1.55 12.26 -12.74
CA SER A 311 0.18 12.18 -12.21
C SER A 311 0.15 11.28 -10.98
N ALA A 312 -0.77 11.56 -10.05
CA ALA A 312 -0.98 10.75 -8.86
C ALA A 312 -2.46 10.77 -8.50
N HIS A 313 -3.10 9.60 -8.50
CA HIS A 313 -4.50 9.43 -8.13
C HIS A 313 -4.63 8.47 -6.97
N LEU A 314 -5.41 8.85 -5.97
CA LEU A 314 -5.80 7.98 -4.87
C LEU A 314 -7.25 7.54 -5.11
N GLN A 315 -7.55 6.25 -4.91
CA GLN A 315 -8.88 5.71 -5.15
C GLN A 315 -9.29 4.74 -4.05
N VAL A 316 -10.57 4.75 -3.66
CA VAL A 316 -11.15 3.74 -2.79
C VAL A 316 -11.79 2.66 -3.65
N LEU A 317 -11.32 1.42 -3.52
CA LEU A 317 -11.89 0.27 -4.21
C LEU A 317 -12.54 -0.67 -3.21
N ARG A 318 -13.76 -1.14 -3.49
CA ARG A 318 -14.38 -2.24 -2.74
C ARG A 318 -14.03 -3.57 -3.40
N LEU A 319 -13.36 -4.43 -2.66
CA LEU A 319 -12.99 -5.77 -3.10
C LEU A 319 -14.18 -6.71 -2.89
N ALA A 320 -14.51 -7.47 -3.93
CA ALA A 320 -15.50 -8.53 -3.81
C ALA A 320 -14.94 -9.72 -3.02
N GLY A 321 -15.81 -10.42 -2.28
CA GLY A 321 -15.41 -11.52 -1.39
C GLY A 321 -14.87 -12.77 -2.10
N SER A 322 -15.21 -12.95 -3.38
CA SER A 322 -14.77 -14.03 -4.27
C SER A 322 -15.42 -13.81 -5.63
N GLU A 323 -14.67 -13.83 -6.72
CA GLU A 323 -15.28 -13.69 -8.05
C GLU A 323 -14.71 -14.64 -9.10
N SER A 324 -15.63 -15.15 -9.93
CA SER A 324 -15.39 -15.87 -11.17
C SER A 324 -14.58 -15.01 -12.15
N PRO A 325 -13.78 -15.59 -13.06
CA PRO A 325 -13.13 -14.84 -14.15
C PRO A 325 -14.07 -13.99 -15.02
N SER A 326 -15.38 -14.25 -14.95
CA SER A 326 -16.44 -13.55 -15.68
C SER A 326 -17.06 -12.36 -14.95
N ALA A 327 -16.61 -12.07 -13.73
CA ALA A 327 -17.26 -11.08 -12.90
C ALA A 327 -16.95 -9.63 -13.33
N PRO A 328 -17.83 -8.67 -13.00
CA PRO A 328 -17.65 -7.29 -13.44
C PRO A 328 -16.35 -6.71 -12.85
N PRO A 329 -15.65 -5.82 -13.57
CA PRO A 329 -14.47 -5.17 -13.02
C PRO A 329 -14.80 -4.34 -11.78
N ILE A 330 -13.88 -4.34 -10.83
CA ILE A 330 -13.95 -3.52 -9.62
C ILE A 330 -14.03 -2.06 -10.05
N GLN A 331 -14.97 -1.32 -9.45
CA GLN A 331 -15.16 0.11 -9.69
C GLN A 331 -14.64 0.91 -8.51
N ALA A 332 -14.09 2.09 -8.79
CA ALA A 332 -13.71 3.03 -7.75
C ALA A 332 -14.98 3.64 -7.14
N MET A 333 -15.06 3.62 -5.81
CA MET A 333 -16.14 4.29 -5.07
C MET A 333 -15.88 5.80 -4.96
N GLN A 334 -14.61 6.17 -4.84
CA GLN A 334 -14.15 7.55 -4.74
C GLN A 334 -12.75 7.66 -5.35
N SER A 335 -12.43 8.83 -5.90
CA SER A 335 -11.16 9.13 -6.55
C SER A 335 -10.75 10.56 -6.27
N TRP A 336 -9.45 10.78 -6.08
CA TRP A 336 -8.82 12.08 -5.90
C TRP A 336 -7.64 12.24 -6.85
N ASP A 337 -7.40 13.44 -7.34
CA ASP A 337 -6.17 13.81 -8.04
C ASP A 337 -5.27 14.54 -7.03
N LEU A 338 -4.28 13.81 -6.53
CA LEU A 338 -3.46 14.30 -5.43
C LEU A 338 -2.68 15.56 -5.83
N LEU A 339 -2.28 15.70 -7.09
CA LEU A 339 -1.53 16.86 -7.56
C LEU A 339 -2.44 18.08 -7.71
N ALA A 340 -3.65 17.89 -8.24
CA ALA A 340 -4.65 18.95 -8.31
C ALA A 340 -5.10 19.41 -6.90
N ASP A 341 -5.08 18.49 -5.94
CA ASP A 341 -5.43 18.74 -4.54
C ASP A 341 -4.25 19.28 -3.69
N GLY A 342 -3.11 19.59 -4.31
CA GLY A 342 -2.02 20.34 -3.68
C GLY A 342 -0.83 19.50 -3.18
N LEU A 343 -0.80 18.19 -3.45
CA LEU A 343 0.42 17.39 -3.24
C LEU A 343 1.50 17.87 -4.23
N PRO A 344 2.71 18.21 -3.77
CA PRO A 344 3.75 18.64 -4.67
C PRO A 344 4.06 17.53 -5.66
N SER A 345 4.06 17.85 -6.96
CA SER A 345 4.58 16.96 -8.00
C SER A 345 6.09 16.82 -7.75
N ALA A 346 6.49 15.80 -6.99
CA ALA A 346 7.85 15.55 -6.50
C ALA A 346 8.88 16.56 -7.04
N ALA A 347 9.05 17.68 -6.33
CA ALA A 347 9.91 18.75 -6.81
C ALA A 347 11.32 18.19 -6.96
N LEU A 348 11.75 17.99 -8.20
CA LEU A 348 13.16 17.99 -8.53
C LEU A 348 13.66 19.40 -8.16
N PRO A 349 14.74 19.56 -7.37
CA PRO A 349 15.59 20.71 -7.62
C PRO A 349 15.98 20.60 -9.10
N SER A 350 15.69 21.66 -9.85
CA SER A 350 16.05 21.79 -11.26
C SER A 350 17.51 21.38 -11.47
N ALA A 351 17.73 20.14 -11.89
CA ALA A 351 18.96 19.77 -12.55
C ALA A 351 18.89 20.46 -13.91
N ASN A 352 19.52 21.63 -14.01
CA ASN A 352 19.82 22.21 -15.31
C ASN A 352 20.60 21.15 -16.10
N TRP A 353 20.04 20.84 -17.28
CA TRP A 353 20.53 19.87 -18.25
C TRP A 353 22.00 20.06 -18.62
#